data_AF-J9H1F1-F1
#
_entry.id   AF-J9H1F1-F1
#
_cell.length_a   1.000
_cell.length_b   1.000
_cell.length_c   1.000
_cell.angle_alpha   90.00
_cell.angle_beta   90.00
_cell.angle_gamma   90.00
#
_symmetry.space_group_name_H-M   'P 1'
#
loop_
_entity.id
_entity.type
_entity.pdbx_description
1 polymer ?
#
loop_
_entity_poly.entity_id
_entity_poly.type
_entity_poly.pdbx_seq_one_letter_code
_entity_poly.pdbx_strand_id
1 'polypeptide(L)'
;MTACLTMCPSSKKNPDAYPTFAEKYTDEDVQNNSLVVECGERSRFISLFDIYLNENGMDPQYTGITSFDGEGAITSAIDYVVNEEQPVMYVLEGHGEAELPKPFNEQIRKSNIETRSFSLLSADAVPKDAACLMIHAPSSDFSLEEVEMLRGYVADGGKLFVAVGPVVDGSLPNIYSLLSDYGVETTEGVVVEQDRGFYAFREPFALLPTMSTGELTDPLLEEHYLPILPIAQGLTIAKVPGNAEVTPLLTTSPTSFSKAAGYKLTTYDKEEGDSDGPFTVAVDIQKYE
;
A
#
# COMPACT_ATOMS: atom_id res chain seq x y z
N MET A 1 38.48 10.41 -1.04
CA MET A 1 37.84 9.37 -1.84
C MET A 1 37.50 10.01 -3.18
N THR A 2 38.21 9.62 -4.22
CA THR A 2 38.20 10.29 -5.53
C THR A 2 36.92 9.93 -6.27
N ALA A 3 36.02 10.89 -6.47
CA ALA A 3 34.83 10.70 -7.30
C ALA A 3 35.27 10.54 -8.76
N CYS A 4 35.21 9.32 -9.28
CA CYS A 4 35.33 9.06 -10.70
C CYS A 4 33.96 9.34 -11.33
N LEU A 5 33.71 10.60 -11.74
CA LEU A 5 32.64 10.92 -12.68
C LEU A 5 33.01 10.32 -14.03
N THR A 6 32.71 9.04 -14.21
CA THR A 6 32.68 8.44 -15.53
C THR A 6 31.41 8.96 -16.17
N MET A 7 31.52 9.86 -17.15
CA MET A 7 30.36 10.35 -17.89
C MET A 7 29.64 9.14 -18.51
N CYS A 8 28.39 8.88 -18.11
CA CYS A 8 27.55 7.91 -18.82
C CYS A 8 27.40 8.41 -20.27
N PRO A 9 27.91 7.67 -21.26
CA PRO A 9 27.78 8.08 -22.66
C PRO A 9 26.30 8.08 -23.03
N SER A 10 25.79 9.21 -23.53
CA SER A 10 24.42 9.30 -24.05
C SER A 10 24.42 9.28 -25.57
N SER A 11 23.43 8.60 -26.16
CA SER A 11 23.23 8.60 -27.61
C SER A 11 21.74 8.72 -27.93
N LYS A 12 21.42 9.37 -29.06
CA LYS A 12 20.04 9.55 -29.52
C LYS A 12 19.76 8.61 -30.68
N LYS A 13 18.61 7.93 -30.65
CA LYS A 13 18.09 7.09 -31.73
C LYS A 13 16.68 7.57 -32.07
N ASN A 14 16.38 7.69 -33.36
CA ASN A 14 15.03 7.99 -33.81
C ASN A 14 14.24 6.66 -33.86
N PRO A 15 13.21 6.47 -33.03
CA PRO A 15 12.44 5.22 -33.01
C PRO A 15 11.74 4.93 -34.35
N ASP A 16 11.32 5.95 -35.09
CA ASP A 16 10.70 5.78 -36.43
C ASP A 16 11.69 5.22 -37.46
N ALA A 17 12.98 5.56 -37.32
CA ALA A 17 14.04 5.09 -38.20
C ALA A 17 14.63 3.74 -37.75
N TYR A 18 14.42 3.36 -36.49
CA TYR A 18 14.98 2.15 -35.87
C TYR A 18 13.95 1.45 -34.95
N PRO A 19 12.79 1.03 -35.46
CA PRO A 19 11.73 0.47 -34.61
C PRO A 19 12.18 -0.79 -33.86
N THR A 20 12.95 -1.67 -34.51
CA THR A 20 13.50 -2.89 -33.91
C THR A 20 14.62 -2.65 -32.89
N PHE A 21 15.15 -1.42 -32.81
CA PHE A 21 16.10 -1.07 -31.75
C PHE A 21 15.38 -0.93 -30.41
N ALA A 22 14.20 -0.32 -30.41
CA ALA A 22 13.38 -0.12 -29.22
C ALA A 22 12.82 -1.44 -28.67
N GLU A 23 12.44 -2.37 -29.55
CA GLU A 23 11.94 -3.72 -29.21
C GLU A 23 12.93 -4.54 -28.35
N LYS A 24 14.20 -4.16 -28.29
CA LYS A 24 15.18 -4.81 -27.39
C LYS A 24 14.99 -4.44 -25.92
N TYR A 25 14.32 -3.32 -25.66
CA TYR A 25 14.26 -2.68 -24.35
C TYR A 25 12.83 -2.57 -23.81
N THR A 26 11.82 -2.59 -24.67
CA THR A 26 10.42 -2.48 -24.29
C THR A 26 9.49 -3.04 -25.35
N ASP A 27 8.34 -3.57 -24.90
CA ASP A 27 7.19 -3.93 -25.73
C ASP A 27 6.14 -2.80 -25.79
N GLU A 28 6.41 -1.66 -25.14
CA GLU A 28 5.54 -0.48 -25.12
C GLU A 28 5.72 0.41 -26.35
N ASP A 29 4.70 1.22 -26.65
CA ASP A 29 4.78 2.25 -27.70
C ASP A 29 5.82 3.32 -27.35
N VAL A 30 6.91 3.39 -28.13
CA VAL A 30 8.01 4.33 -27.87
C VAL A 30 7.72 5.72 -28.41
N GLN A 31 7.58 6.67 -27.51
CA GLN A 31 7.37 8.08 -27.83
C GLN A 31 8.69 8.84 -27.97
N ASN A 32 8.67 9.93 -28.74
CA ASN A 32 9.80 10.87 -28.77
C ASN A 32 10.11 11.41 -27.37
N ASN A 33 11.40 11.49 -27.06
CA ASN A 33 11.96 11.87 -25.76
C ASN A 33 11.77 10.84 -24.63
N SER A 34 11.38 9.59 -24.95
CA SER A 34 11.58 8.47 -24.03
C SER A 34 13.08 8.17 -23.85
N LEU A 35 13.44 7.56 -22.73
CA LEU A 35 14.83 7.24 -22.38
C LEU A 35 14.99 5.73 -22.18
N VAL A 36 16.22 5.26 -22.39
CA VAL A 36 16.65 3.93 -21.97
C VAL A 36 17.91 4.12 -21.13
N VAL A 37 17.92 3.52 -19.94
CA VAL A 37 19.09 3.44 -19.07
C VAL A 37 19.57 2.00 -19.13
N GLU A 38 20.86 1.76 -19.42
CA GLU A 38 21.44 0.42 -19.53
C GLU A 38 22.76 0.30 -18.76
N CYS A 39 22.98 -0.86 -18.14
CA CYS A 39 24.24 -1.27 -17.52
C CYS A 39 24.42 -2.78 -17.73
N GLY A 40 25.42 -3.17 -18.54
CA GLY A 40 25.62 -4.58 -18.88
C GLY A 40 24.42 -5.17 -19.63
N GLU A 41 23.83 -6.23 -19.09
CA GLU A 41 22.64 -6.89 -19.64
C GLU A 41 21.31 -6.32 -19.11
N ARG A 42 21.38 -5.42 -18.11
CA ARG A 42 20.20 -4.81 -17.51
C ARG A 42 19.88 -3.50 -18.21
N SER A 43 18.60 -3.29 -18.49
CA SER A 43 18.10 -2.05 -19.05
C SER A 43 16.75 -1.69 -18.46
N ARG A 44 16.44 -0.40 -18.45
CA ARG A 44 15.12 0.11 -18.12
C ARG A 44 14.68 1.16 -19.13
N PHE A 45 13.50 0.95 -19.70
CA PHE A 45 12.81 1.94 -20.49
C PHE A 45 12.09 2.93 -19.57
N ILE A 46 12.15 4.22 -19.93
CA ILE A 46 11.45 5.31 -19.26
C ILE A 46 10.63 6.01 -20.34
N SER A 47 9.32 5.93 -20.25
CA SER A 47 8.42 6.60 -21.18
C SER A 47 8.44 8.11 -20.96
N LEU A 48 7.99 8.87 -21.95
CA LEU A 48 7.75 10.31 -21.76
C LEU A 48 6.78 10.60 -20.60
N PHE A 49 5.81 9.70 -20.39
CA PHE A 49 4.80 9.84 -19.33
C PHE A 49 5.30 9.48 -17.93
N ASP A 50 6.45 8.81 -17.81
CA ASP A 50 7.13 8.64 -16.51
C ASP A 50 7.83 9.93 -16.07
N ILE A 51 8.21 10.78 -17.04
CA ILE A 51 8.93 12.05 -16.84
C ILE A 51 7.95 13.21 -16.70
N TYR A 52 6.92 13.25 -17.55
CA TYR A 52 5.87 14.27 -17.54
C TYR A 52 4.58 13.61 -17.09
N LEU A 53 4.29 13.77 -15.79
CA LEU A 53 3.13 13.16 -15.17
C LEU A 53 1.90 14.01 -15.50
N ASN A 54 0.85 13.32 -15.93
CA ASN A 54 -0.48 13.88 -16.04
C ASN A 54 -1.25 13.45 -14.79
N GLU A 55 -1.57 14.38 -13.90
CA GLU A 55 -2.58 14.09 -12.89
C GLU A 55 -3.94 14.11 -13.56
N ASN A 56 -4.58 12.94 -13.61
CA ASN A 56 -6.01 12.89 -13.87
C ASN A 56 -6.70 13.53 -12.67
N GLY A 57 -6.99 14.83 -12.77
CA GLY A 57 -7.97 15.46 -11.89
C GLY A 57 -9.32 14.74 -11.99
N MET A 58 -10.23 15.01 -11.05
CA MET A 58 -11.58 14.42 -11.05
C MET A 58 -12.42 14.69 -12.32
N ASP A 59 -11.95 15.56 -13.22
CA ASP A 59 -12.57 15.86 -14.51
C ASP A 59 -11.69 15.38 -15.68
N PRO A 60 -12.12 14.36 -16.45
CA PRO A 60 -11.42 13.85 -17.63
C PRO A 60 -11.20 14.88 -18.76
N GLN A 61 -11.82 16.06 -18.69
CA GLN A 61 -11.74 17.09 -19.76
C GLN A 61 -10.55 18.04 -19.60
N TYR A 62 -9.81 17.97 -18.50
CA TYR A 62 -8.61 18.79 -18.27
C TYR A 62 -7.35 17.92 -18.16
N THR A 63 -6.89 17.38 -19.30
CA THR A 63 -5.57 16.73 -19.39
C THR A 63 -4.50 17.77 -19.69
N GLY A 64 -3.83 18.28 -18.66
CA GLY A 64 -2.59 19.05 -18.78
C GLY A 64 -1.45 18.28 -18.14
N ILE A 65 -0.22 18.45 -18.64
CA ILE A 65 0.99 18.05 -17.91
C ILE A 65 1.02 18.89 -16.63
N THR A 66 0.85 18.25 -15.48
CA THR A 66 0.76 18.95 -14.19
C THR A 66 2.07 18.91 -13.41
N SER A 67 2.91 17.90 -13.62
CA SER A 67 4.18 17.78 -12.91
C SER A 67 5.29 17.09 -13.72
N PHE A 68 6.53 17.26 -13.26
CA PHE A 68 7.75 16.71 -13.86
C PHE A 68 8.48 15.85 -12.84
N ASP A 69 8.76 14.60 -13.18
CA ASP A 69 9.45 13.59 -12.35
C ASP A 69 10.63 12.95 -13.10
N GLY A 70 11.34 13.75 -13.90
CA GLY A 70 12.48 13.23 -14.67
C GLY A 70 13.63 12.73 -13.80
N GLU A 71 13.91 13.41 -12.68
CA GLU A 71 14.98 12.99 -11.76
C GLU A 71 14.63 11.69 -11.03
N GLY A 72 13.39 11.56 -10.53
CA GLY A 72 12.93 10.34 -9.88
C GLY A 72 12.94 9.15 -10.84
N ALA A 73 12.41 9.33 -12.06
CA ALA A 73 12.42 8.28 -13.08
C ALA A 73 13.83 7.83 -13.47
N ILE A 74 14.76 8.77 -13.67
CA ILE A 74 16.16 8.44 -14.02
C ILE A 74 16.90 7.82 -12.83
N THR A 75 16.73 8.35 -11.62
CA THR A 75 17.38 7.83 -10.40
C THR A 75 16.93 6.40 -10.12
N SER A 76 15.62 6.16 -10.19
CA SER A 76 15.04 4.82 -10.06
C SER A 76 15.63 3.86 -11.11
N ALA A 77 15.75 4.30 -12.36
CA ALA A 77 16.31 3.48 -13.43
C ALA A 77 17.79 3.19 -13.26
N ILE A 78 18.59 4.17 -12.81
CA ILE A 78 20.01 3.97 -12.48
C ILE A 78 20.13 2.93 -11.37
N ASP A 79 19.39 3.10 -10.28
CA ASP A 79 19.38 2.18 -9.15
C ASP A 79 19.00 0.75 -9.59
N TYR A 80 18.01 0.61 -10.46
CA TYR A 80 17.61 -0.68 -11.02
C TYR A 80 18.70 -1.37 -11.85
N VAL A 81 19.43 -0.63 -12.70
CA VAL A 81 20.44 -1.23 -13.58
C VAL A 81 21.76 -1.51 -12.88
N VAL A 82 22.05 -0.86 -11.75
CA VAL A 82 23.28 -1.09 -10.97
C VAL A 82 23.09 -2.09 -9.82
N ASN A 83 21.86 -2.25 -9.30
CA ASN A 83 21.54 -3.22 -8.25
C ASN A 83 20.95 -4.50 -8.87
N GLU A 84 21.69 -5.60 -8.72
CA GLU A 84 21.27 -6.92 -9.21
C GLU A 84 20.17 -7.53 -8.35
N GLU A 85 20.17 -7.25 -7.04
CA GLU A 85 19.19 -7.73 -6.08
C GLU A 85 18.16 -6.64 -5.79
N GLN A 86 16.89 -6.96 -6.06
CA GLN A 86 15.76 -6.08 -5.79
C GLN A 86 14.93 -6.71 -4.66
N PRO A 87 14.39 -5.92 -3.72
CA PRO A 87 13.51 -6.44 -2.69
C PRO A 87 12.27 -7.06 -3.35
N VAL A 88 11.92 -8.28 -2.94
CA VAL A 88 10.73 -8.99 -3.45
C VAL A 88 9.58 -8.82 -2.46
N MET A 89 8.50 -8.20 -2.93
CA MET A 89 7.22 -8.16 -2.23
C MET A 89 6.30 -9.23 -2.80
N TYR A 90 5.91 -10.19 -1.97
CA TYR A 90 4.89 -11.16 -2.33
C TYR A 90 3.51 -10.59 -2.05
N VAL A 91 2.58 -10.70 -3.00
CA VAL A 91 1.19 -10.26 -2.87
C VAL A 91 0.32 -11.51 -2.77
N LEU A 92 -0.46 -11.63 -1.68
CA LEU A 92 -1.28 -12.81 -1.46
C LEU A 92 -2.44 -12.91 -2.44
N GLU A 93 -2.71 -14.15 -2.84
CA GLU A 93 -3.88 -14.55 -3.62
C GLU A 93 -4.50 -15.85 -3.07
N GLY A 94 -5.80 -15.98 -3.23
CA GLY A 94 -6.57 -17.19 -2.89
C GLY A 94 -7.88 -16.92 -2.15
N HIS A 95 -8.02 -15.72 -1.59
CA HIS A 95 -9.16 -15.28 -0.77
C HIS A 95 -9.95 -14.14 -1.42
N GLY A 96 -9.80 -13.98 -2.74
CA GLY A 96 -10.46 -12.94 -3.53
C GLY A 96 -9.93 -11.55 -3.22
N GLU A 97 -8.63 -11.44 -2.97
CA GLU A 97 -7.87 -10.21 -2.85
C GLU A 97 -8.04 -9.35 -4.12
N ALA A 98 -8.14 -8.04 -3.93
CA ALA A 98 -8.24 -7.12 -5.04
C ALA A 98 -6.91 -6.99 -5.78
N GLU A 99 -6.95 -6.71 -7.09
CA GLU A 99 -5.75 -6.26 -7.80
C GLU A 99 -5.28 -4.91 -7.23
N LEU A 100 -3.98 -4.75 -7.07
CA LEU A 100 -3.41 -3.49 -6.62
C LEU A 100 -3.76 -2.37 -7.60
N PRO A 101 -4.23 -1.21 -7.11
CA PRO A 101 -4.52 -0.07 -7.98
C PRO A 101 -3.30 0.31 -8.81
N LYS A 102 -3.50 0.64 -10.10
CA LYS A 102 -2.41 1.02 -11.01
C LYS A 102 -1.45 2.04 -10.40
N PRO A 103 -1.89 3.18 -9.83
CA PRO A 103 -0.97 4.15 -9.23
C PRO A 103 -0.09 3.57 -8.13
N PHE A 104 -0.60 2.61 -7.36
CA PHE A 104 0.15 1.94 -6.30
C PHE A 104 1.22 1.01 -6.89
N ASN A 105 0.87 0.20 -7.90
CA ASN A 105 1.83 -0.62 -8.65
C ASN A 105 2.94 0.22 -9.29
N GLU A 106 2.60 1.39 -9.84
CA GLU A 106 3.59 2.32 -10.41
C GLU A 106 4.61 2.77 -9.34
N GLN A 107 4.14 3.10 -8.12
CA GLN A 107 5.03 3.52 -7.02
C GLN A 107 5.92 2.38 -6.51
N ILE A 108 5.38 1.16 -6.43
CA ILE A 108 6.17 -0.04 -6.10
C ILE A 108 7.27 -0.25 -7.15
N ARG A 109 6.92 -0.14 -8.44
CA ARG A 109 7.88 -0.25 -9.54
C ARG A 109 8.95 0.86 -9.47
N LYS A 110 8.55 2.10 -9.20
CA LYS A 110 9.49 3.23 -9.03
C LYS A 110 10.43 3.04 -7.84
N SER A 111 9.97 2.33 -6.80
CA SER A 111 10.79 1.96 -5.65
C SER A 111 11.68 0.73 -5.89
N ASN A 112 11.73 0.22 -7.13
CA ASN A 112 12.47 -0.98 -7.52
C ASN A 112 12.13 -2.23 -6.71
N ILE A 113 10.90 -2.34 -6.24
CA ILE A 113 10.40 -3.54 -5.57
C ILE A 113 9.83 -4.49 -6.64
N GLU A 114 10.31 -5.73 -6.66
CA GLU A 114 9.74 -6.78 -7.50
C GLU A 114 8.47 -7.32 -6.83
N THR A 115 7.35 -7.40 -7.57
CA THR A 115 6.13 -8.01 -7.07
C THR A 115 5.95 -9.41 -7.61
N ARG A 116 5.55 -10.35 -6.74
CA ARG A 116 5.21 -11.73 -7.12
C ARG A 116 3.91 -12.14 -6.46
N SER A 117 3.00 -12.74 -7.21
CA SER A 117 1.82 -13.38 -6.62
C SER A 117 2.23 -14.61 -5.80
N PHE A 118 1.54 -14.85 -4.70
CA PHE A 118 1.80 -15.99 -3.83
C PHE A 118 0.53 -16.49 -3.15
N SER A 119 0.32 -17.81 -3.14
CA SER A 119 -0.80 -18.42 -2.45
C SER A 119 -0.32 -19.35 -1.35
N LEU A 120 -0.73 -19.07 -0.12
CA LEU A 120 -0.45 -19.92 1.06
C LEU A 120 -1.09 -21.31 0.91
N LEU A 121 -2.19 -21.42 0.15
CA LEU A 121 -2.89 -22.69 -0.10
C LEU A 121 -2.04 -23.76 -0.79
N SER A 122 -0.97 -23.34 -1.48
CA SER A 122 -0.11 -24.22 -2.30
C SER A 122 1.32 -24.32 -1.79
N ALA A 123 1.62 -23.72 -0.64
CA ALA A 123 2.97 -23.59 -0.11
C ALA A 123 3.07 -24.09 1.33
N ASP A 124 4.24 -24.62 1.71
CA ASP A 124 4.50 -25.05 3.08
C ASP A 124 4.96 -23.90 3.99
N ALA A 125 5.48 -22.82 3.41
CA ALA A 125 5.94 -21.62 4.12
C ALA A 125 6.02 -20.41 3.18
N VAL A 126 6.08 -19.20 3.75
CA VAL A 126 6.40 -17.97 3.02
C VAL A 126 7.85 -18.06 2.49
N PRO A 127 8.13 -17.66 1.23
CA PRO A 127 9.47 -17.69 0.67
C PRO A 127 10.49 -16.91 1.49
N LYS A 128 11.71 -17.44 1.62
CA LYS A 128 12.78 -16.81 2.40
C LYS A 128 13.35 -15.53 1.78
N ASP A 129 13.12 -15.32 0.49
CA ASP A 129 13.50 -14.10 -0.24
C ASP A 129 12.42 -13.00 -0.14
N ALA A 130 11.31 -13.24 0.57
CA ALA A 130 10.30 -12.24 0.81
C ALA A 130 10.85 -11.11 1.69
N ALA A 131 11.02 -9.93 1.10
CA ALA A 131 11.31 -8.71 1.84
C ALA A 131 10.06 -8.17 2.55
N CYS A 132 8.88 -8.44 1.96
CA CYS A 132 7.57 -8.11 2.51
C CYS A 132 6.53 -9.08 1.95
N LEU A 133 5.49 -9.37 2.73
CA LEU A 133 4.29 -10.05 2.26
C LEU A 133 3.08 -9.11 2.44
N MET A 134 2.33 -8.91 1.36
CA MET A 134 1.21 -7.98 1.29
C MET A 134 -0.12 -8.73 1.21
N ILE A 135 -1.09 -8.30 2.03
CA ILE A 135 -2.47 -8.77 2.02
C ILE A 135 -3.34 -7.56 1.65
N HIS A 136 -3.99 -7.60 0.48
CA HIS A 136 -4.75 -6.48 -0.05
C HIS A 136 -6.22 -6.81 -0.24
N ALA A 137 -7.07 -6.27 0.64
CA ALA A 137 -8.52 -6.35 0.57
C ALA A 137 -9.07 -7.76 0.25
N PRO A 138 -8.72 -8.79 1.05
CA PRO A 138 -9.30 -10.12 0.90
C PRO A 138 -10.82 -10.04 1.10
N SER A 139 -11.56 -10.81 0.30
CA SER A 139 -13.03 -10.87 0.38
C SER A 139 -13.55 -12.07 1.19
N SER A 140 -12.67 -13.02 1.51
CA SER A 140 -12.96 -14.18 2.37
C SER A 140 -11.86 -14.37 3.40
N ASP A 141 -12.19 -15.08 4.48
CA ASP A 141 -11.28 -15.28 5.60
C ASP A 141 -10.27 -16.39 5.33
N PHE A 142 -9.11 -16.28 5.97
CA PHE A 142 -8.04 -17.25 5.92
C PHE A 142 -8.36 -18.46 6.81
N SER A 143 -7.80 -19.63 6.49
CA SER A 143 -7.82 -20.78 7.40
C SER A 143 -6.91 -20.54 8.61
N LEU A 144 -7.11 -21.34 9.67
CA LEU A 144 -6.23 -21.28 10.85
C LEU A 144 -4.80 -21.69 10.49
N GLU A 145 -4.65 -22.67 9.60
CA GLU A 145 -3.36 -23.14 9.11
C GLU A 145 -2.59 -22.01 8.40
N GLU A 146 -3.25 -21.23 7.55
CA GLU A 146 -2.63 -20.07 6.88
C GLU A 146 -2.23 -18.98 7.87
N VAL A 147 -3.07 -18.71 8.87
CA VAL A 147 -2.76 -17.73 9.93
C VAL A 147 -1.54 -18.18 10.74
N GLU A 148 -1.38 -19.47 11.04
CA GLU A 148 -0.17 -19.98 11.70
C GLU A 148 1.08 -19.81 10.83
N MET A 149 0.98 -19.98 9.51
CA MET A 149 2.10 -19.71 8.60
C MET A 149 2.50 -18.23 8.61
N LEU A 150 1.52 -17.32 8.61
CA LEU A 150 1.75 -15.88 8.71
C LEU A 150 2.37 -15.49 10.06
N ARG A 151 1.87 -16.07 11.16
CA ARG A 151 2.43 -15.87 12.49
C ARG A 151 3.88 -16.35 12.56
N GLY A 152 4.18 -17.52 11.99
CA GLY A 152 5.55 -18.03 11.89
C GLY A 152 6.46 -17.09 11.11
N TYR A 153 6.02 -16.62 9.95
CA TYR A 153 6.77 -15.66 9.14
C TYR A 153 7.09 -14.36 9.89
N VAL A 154 6.12 -13.75 10.58
CA VAL A 154 6.37 -12.54 11.40
C VAL A 154 7.25 -12.87 12.60
N ALA A 155 7.07 -14.04 13.21
CA ALA A 155 7.89 -14.46 14.35
C ALA A 155 9.37 -14.58 14.00
N ASP A 156 9.68 -14.98 12.76
CA ASP A 156 11.02 -15.12 12.19
C ASP A 156 11.59 -13.79 11.63
N GLY A 157 10.93 -12.66 11.88
CA GLY A 157 11.39 -11.31 11.45
C GLY A 157 10.86 -10.87 10.09
N GLY A 158 9.92 -11.61 9.51
CA GLY A 158 9.21 -11.24 8.29
C GLY A 158 8.35 -9.98 8.47
N LYS A 159 8.15 -9.25 7.37
CA LYS A 159 7.36 -8.01 7.34
C LYS A 159 6.02 -8.24 6.65
N LEU A 160 4.94 -7.81 7.29
CA LEU A 160 3.59 -7.83 6.73
C LEU A 160 3.08 -6.41 6.46
N PHE A 161 2.46 -6.23 5.30
CA PHE A 161 1.59 -5.10 5.02
C PHE A 161 0.16 -5.61 4.83
N VAL A 162 -0.76 -5.18 5.67
CA VAL A 162 -2.14 -5.69 5.68
C VAL A 162 -3.12 -4.54 5.51
N ALA A 163 -3.80 -4.53 4.37
CA ALA A 163 -4.93 -3.64 4.11
C ALA A 163 -6.21 -4.48 4.12
N VAL A 164 -6.83 -4.60 5.29
CA VAL A 164 -8.02 -5.40 5.53
C VAL A 164 -9.09 -4.51 6.17
N GLY A 165 -10.35 -4.75 5.82
CA GLY A 165 -11.48 -4.00 6.34
C GLY A 165 -12.74 -4.86 6.38
N PRO A 166 -13.88 -4.24 6.71
CA PRO A 166 -15.17 -4.93 6.72
C PRO A 166 -15.47 -5.50 5.33
N VAL A 167 -16.06 -6.68 5.28
CA VAL A 167 -16.50 -7.32 4.02
C VAL A 167 -18.02 -7.33 3.93
N VAL A 168 -18.55 -7.35 2.70
CA VAL A 168 -20.00 -7.32 2.43
C VAL A 168 -20.69 -8.57 3.01
N ASP A 169 -20.07 -9.74 2.82
CA ASP A 169 -20.60 -11.03 3.21
C ASP A 169 -19.65 -11.72 4.20
N GLY A 170 -20.08 -11.81 5.47
CA GLY A 170 -19.33 -12.50 6.52
C GLY A 170 -18.40 -11.59 7.32
N SER A 171 -17.31 -12.16 7.83
CA SER A 171 -16.31 -11.51 8.67
C SER A 171 -14.96 -12.20 8.47
N LEU A 172 -13.86 -11.56 8.87
CA LEU A 172 -12.50 -12.08 8.70
C LEU A 172 -11.81 -12.37 10.06
N PRO A 173 -12.43 -13.11 11.01
CA PRO A 173 -11.90 -13.27 12.35
C PRO A 173 -10.51 -13.91 12.41
N ASN A 174 -10.17 -14.83 11.48
CA ASN A 174 -8.88 -15.50 11.51
C ASN A 174 -7.76 -14.55 11.15
N ILE A 175 -7.88 -13.75 10.08
CA ILE A 175 -6.84 -12.75 9.78
C ILE A 175 -6.73 -11.68 10.88
N TYR A 176 -7.86 -11.27 11.47
CA TYR A 176 -7.87 -10.32 12.60
C TYR A 176 -7.16 -10.89 13.84
N SER A 177 -7.15 -12.21 14.03
CA SER A 177 -6.48 -12.85 15.17
C SER A 177 -4.97 -12.64 15.20
N LEU A 178 -4.33 -12.31 14.06
CA LEU A 178 -2.90 -11.92 14.01
C LEU A 178 -2.62 -10.68 14.88
N LEU A 179 -3.59 -9.76 14.96
CA LEU A 179 -3.46 -8.52 15.73
C LEU A 179 -3.60 -8.77 17.24
N SER A 180 -4.37 -9.81 17.62
CA SER A 180 -4.65 -10.12 19.03
C SER A 180 -3.39 -10.52 19.80
N ASP A 181 -2.39 -11.11 19.13
CA ASP A 181 -1.10 -11.45 19.73
C ASP A 181 -0.34 -10.21 20.23
N TYR A 182 -0.68 -9.03 19.70
CA TYR A 182 -0.08 -7.75 20.04
C TYR A 182 -1.00 -6.88 20.91
N GLY A 183 -2.10 -7.43 21.41
CA GLY A 183 -3.08 -6.71 22.22
C GLY A 183 -3.93 -5.74 21.41
N VAL A 184 -4.08 -5.97 20.10
CA VAL A 184 -4.96 -5.20 19.22
C VAL A 184 -6.19 -6.03 18.87
N GLU A 185 -7.38 -5.46 19.07
CA GLU A 185 -8.66 -6.11 18.82
C GLU A 185 -9.49 -5.30 17.82
N THR A 186 -10.23 -5.99 16.96
CA THR A 186 -11.18 -5.35 16.05
C THR A 186 -12.53 -5.19 16.71
N THR A 187 -13.13 -4.02 16.56
CA THR A 187 -14.53 -3.75 16.93
C THR A 187 -15.41 -4.06 15.74
N GLU A 188 -16.30 -5.06 15.84
CA GLU A 188 -17.23 -5.44 14.77
C GLU A 188 -18.01 -4.25 14.20
N GLY A 189 -18.32 -4.31 12.90
CA GLY A 189 -19.10 -3.29 12.19
C GLY A 189 -18.28 -2.39 11.28
N VAL A 190 -18.87 -1.24 10.93
CA VAL A 190 -18.24 -0.20 10.10
C VAL A 190 -18.15 1.08 10.91
N VAL A 191 -16.98 1.71 10.97
CA VAL A 191 -16.82 2.98 11.69
C VAL A 191 -17.54 4.12 10.97
N VAL A 192 -18.30 4.91 11.74
CA VAL A 192 -19.05 6.08 11.29
C VAL A 192 -18.68 7.28 12.15
N GLU A 193 -18.50 8.43 11.48
CA GLU A 193 -18.17 9.71 12.13
C GLU A 193 -19.39 10.60 12.33
N GLN A 194 -19.42 11.27 13.48
CA GLN A 194 -20.43 12.29 13.78
C GLN A 194 -19.89 13.71 13.59
N ASP A 195 -18.58 13.89 13.79
CA ASP A 195 -17.94 15.19 13.66
C ASP A 195 -17.65 15.53 12.19
N ARG A 196 -18.22 16.65 11.72
CA ARG A 196 -18.03 17.16 10.35
C ARG A 196 -16.55 17.41 10.00
N GLY A 197 -15.68 17.62 10.98
CA GLY A 197 -14.24 17.76 10.77
C GLY A 197 -13.52 16.45 10.44
N PHE A 198 -14.17 15.30 10.66
CA PHE A 198 -13.56 13.98 10.59
C PHE A 198 -14.15 13.09 9.48
N TYR A 199 -14.91 13.64 8.53
CA TYR A 199 -15.32 12.90 7.33
C TYR A 199 -15.45 13.77 6.08
N ALA A 200 -15.16 13.17 4.92
CA ALA A 200 -15.15 13.83 3.62
C ALA A 200 -16.49 13.70 2.89
N PHE A 201 -16.69 14.52 1.84
CA PHE A 201 -17.78 14.42 0.86
C PHE A 201 -19.21 14.42 1.41
N ARG A 202 -19.37 14.80 2.68
CA ARG A 202 -20.59 14.67 3.45
C ARG A 202 -21.07 13.24 3.70
N GLU A 203 -20.18 12.27 3.53
CA GLU A 203 -20.42 10.85 3.77
C GLU A 203 -19.76 10.42 5.10
N PRO A 204 -20.54 10.14 6.16
CA PRO A 204 -20.01 9.82 7.50
C PRO A 204 -19.09 8.60 7.60
N PHE A 205 -19.05 7.74 6.58
CA PHE A 205 -18.18 6.56 6.48
C PHE A 205 -16.91 6.81 5.64
N ALA A 206 -16.76 7.99 5.04
CA ALA A 206 -15.55 8.43 4.34
C ALA A 206 -14.66 9.18 5.33
N LEU A 207 -13.99 8.42 6.20
CA LEU A 207 -13.30 8.94 7.37
C LEU A 207 -12.13 9.85 6.99
N LEU A 208 -11.97 10.95 7.71
CA LEU A 208 -10.79 11.82 7.74
C LEU A 208 -10.14 11.68 9.13
N PRO A 209 -9.45 10.58 9.41
CA PRO A 209 -8.86 10.36 10.72
C PRO A 209 -7.74 11.36 11.01
N THR A 210 -7.50 11.59 12.30
CA THR A 210 -6.30 12.30 12.76
C THR A 210 -5.09 11.39 12.58
N MET A 211 -4.06 11.91 11.93
CA MET A 211 -2.78 11.21 11.75
C MET A 211 -1.82 11.55 12.89
N SER A 212 -1.27 10.52 13.51
CA SER A 212 -0.25 10.65 14.55
C SER A 212 1.08 11.10 13.95
N THR A 213 1.92 11.79 14.71
CA THR A 213 3.31 12.10 14.32
C THR A 213 4.20 10.87 14.46
N GLY A 214 5.14 10.68 13.54
CA GLY A 214 6.08 9.56 13.52
C GLY A 214 6.78 9.41 12.17
N GLU A 215 7.81 8.56 12.10
CA GLU A 215 8.64 8.41 10.89
C GLU A 215 7.83 8.13 9.61
N LEU A 216 6.77 7.32 9.72
CA LEU A 216 5.90 6.97 8.59
C LEU A 216 4.95 8.10 8.16
N THR A 217 4.60 9.00 9.06
CA THR A 217 3.48 9.94 8.90
C THR A 217 3.91 11.41 8.87
N ASP A 218 5.07 11.75 9.43
CA ASP A 218 5.61 13.12 9.46
C ASP A 218 5.75 13.72 8.05
N PRO A 219 6.29 13.01 7.04
CA PRO A 219 6.35 13.56 5.68
C PRO A 219 4.97 13.88 5.09
N LEU A 220 3.95 13.08 5.43
CA LEU A 220 2.58 13.29 4.98
C LEU A 220 1.95 14.52 5.66
N LEU A 221 2.23 14.70 6.95
CA LEU A 221 1.77 15.84 7.74
C LEU A 221 2.40 17.16 7.28
N GLU A 222 3.70 17.14 6.99
CA GLU A 222 4.46 18.30 6.48
C GLU A 222 3.91 18.77 5.12
N GLU A 223 3.56 17.84 4.24
CA GLU A 223 2.95 18.11 2.94
C GLU A 223 1.42 18.29 3.01
N HIS A 224 0.84 18.36 4.22
CA HIS A 224 -0.58 18.58 4.47
C HIS A 224 -1.52 17.56 3.79
N TYR A 225 -1.07 16.30 3.64
CA TYR A 225 -1.92 15.22 3.16
C TYR A 225 -3.01 14.87 4.19
N LEU A 226 -4.23 14.70 3.68
CA LEU A 226 -5.38 14.27 4.46
C LEU A 226 -5.85 12.91 3.91
N PRO A 227 -5.61 11.80 4.63
CA PRO A 227 -6.04 10.49 4.17
C PRO A 227 -7.56 10.36 4.28
N ILE A 228 -8.19 9.83 3.24
CA ILE A 228 -9.61 9.48 3.26
C ILE A 228 -9.72 7.97 3.30
N LEU A 229 -10.28 7.43 4.39
CA LEU A 229 -10.47 5.99 4.57
C LEU A 229 -11.96 5.67 4.46
N PRO A 230 -12.44 5.22 3.29
CA PRO A 230 -13.81 4.77 3.15
C PRO A 230 -14.01 3.39 3.79
N ILE A 231 -15.06 3.24 4.60
CA ILE A 231 -15.48 1.96 5.18
C ILE A 231 -14.34 1.24 5.93
N ALA A 232 -14.10 1.67 7.17
CA ALA A 232 -13.04 1.09 8.00
C ALA A 232 -13.60 0.17 9.09
N GLN A 233 -12.80 -0.84 9.46
CA GLN A 233 -12.97 -1.63 10.67
C GLN A 233 -12.30 -0.87 11.81
N GLY A 234 -13.00 -0.71 12.95
CA GLY A 234 -12.42 -0.07 14.12
C GLY A 234 -11.43 -1.00 14.81
N LEU A 235 -10.29 -0.49 15.24
CA LEU A 235 -9.32 -1.17 16.09
C LEU A 235 -9.31 -0.53 17.48
N THR A 236 -9.13 -1.36 18.49
CA THR A 236 -8.85 -0.94 19.86
C THR A 236 -7.53 -1.56 20.31
N ILE A 237 -6.75 -0.78 21.05
CA ILE A 237 -5.46 -1.21 21.58
C ILE A 237 -5.66 -1.42 23.07
N ALA A 238 -5.56 -2.68 23.49
CA ALA A 238 -5.68 -3.11 24.88
C ALA A 238 -4.29 -3.16 25.53
N LYS A 239 -3.96 -4.27 26.18
CA LYS A 239 -2.65 -4.46 26.81
C LYS A 239 -1.66 -5.03 25.80
N VAL A 240 -0.77 -4.17 25.30
CA VAL A 240 0.35 -4.57 24.45
C VAL A 240 1.35 -5.43 25.24
N PRO A 241 1.81 -6.58 24.72
CA PRO A 241 2.81 -7.41 25.37
C PRO A 241 4.18 -6.73 25.38
N GLY A 242 5.03 -7.07 26.36
CA GLY A 242 6.31 -6.39 26.56
C GLY A 242 7.36 -6.61 25.46
N ASN A 243 7.11 -7.50 24.51
CA ASN A 243 7.97 -7.79 23.35
C ASN A 243 7.46 -7.12 22.06
N ALA A 244 6.55 -6.15 22.17
CA ALA A 244 6.06 -5.40 21.03
C ALA A 244 5.74 -3.95 21.40
N GLU A 245 5.74 -3.10 20.38
CA GLU A 245 5.21 -1.75 20.39
C GLU A 245 4.11 -1.67 19.34
N VAL A 246 2.99 -1.06 19.73
CA VAL A 246 1.85 -0.80 18.84
C VAL A 246 1.63 0.70 18.81
N THR A 247 1.87 1.29 17.65
CA THR A 247 1.76 2.73 17.43
C THR A 247 0.51 3.01 16.60
N PRO A 248 -0.51 3.69 17.15
CA PRO A 248 -1.65 4.14 16.36
C PRO A 248 -1.20 5.18 15.32
N LEU A 249 -1.46 4.93 14.04
CA LEU A 249 -1.11 5.84 12.95
C LEU A 249 -2.28 6.78 12.62
N LEU A 250 -3.50 6.26 12.62
CA LEU A 250 -4.72 6.99 12.25
C LEU A 250 -5.83 6.73 13.28
N THR A 251 -6.44 7.79 13.81
CA THR A 251 -7.48 7.70 14.85
C THR A 251 -8.70 8.54 14.52
N THR A 252 -9.90 8.01 14.78
CA THR A 252 -11.17 8.71 14.58
C THR A 252 -11.48 9.70 15.70
N SER A 253 -12.54 10.49 15.54
CA SER A 253 -12.98 11.43 16.56
C SER A 253 -13.52 10.72 17.82
N PRO A 254 -13.52 11.37 18.99
CA PRO A 254 -14.15 10.84 20.20
C PRO A 254 -15.67 10.62 20.09
N THR A 255 -16.33 11.16 19.07
CA THR A 255 -17.78 11.00 18.83
C THR A 255 -18.09 9.99 17.73
N SER A 256 -17.06 9.38 17.12
CA SER A 256 -17.24 8.25 16.22
C SER A 256 -17.82 7.03 16.96
N PHE A 257 -18.42 6.13 16.20
CA PHE A 257 -18.95 4.87 16.72
C PHE A 257 -18.87 3.78 15.62
N SER A 258 -18.83 2.51 16.01
CA SER A 258 -18.85 1.38 15.07
C SER A 258 -20.29 0.92 14.88
N LYS A 259 -20.77 0.98 13.64
CA LYS A 259 -22.07 0.49 13.20
C LYS A 259 -22.08 -1.04 13.17
N ALA A 260 -22.73 -1.66 14.15
CA ALA A 260 -22.82 -3.13 14.23
C ALA A 260 -23.52 -3.75 13.01
N ALA A 261 -24.45 -3.01 12.38
CA ALA A 261 -25.12 -3.44 11.15
C ALA A 261 -24.16 -3.61 9.95
N GLY A 262 -22.96 -3.03 10.00
CA GLY A 262 -21.97 -3.08 8.92
C GLY A 262 -22.57 -2.64 7.57
N TYR A 263 -22.35 -3.41 6.51
CA TYR A 263 -22.91 -3.15 5.17
C TYR A 263 -24.44 -3.18 5.11
N LYS A 264 -25.13 -3.70 6.13
CA LYS A 264 -26.60 -3.77 6.20
C LYS A 264 -27.21 -2.53 6.86
N LEU A 265 -26.41 -1.50 7.16
CA LEU A 265 -26.90 -0.25 7.75
C LEU A 265 -27.99 0.37 6.86
N THR A 266 -29.03 0.92 7.50
CA THR A 266 -30.10 1.67 6.83
C THR A 266 -30.09 3.15 7.19
N THR A 267 -29.29 3.53 8.20
CA THR A 267 -29.07 4.90 8.65
C THR A 267 -27.63 5.06 9.14
N TYR A 268 -27.14 6.30 9.13
CA TYR A 268 -25.86 6.68 9.71
C TYR A 268 -26.01 7.27 11.13
N ASP A 269 -27.23 7.37 11.66
CA ASP A 269 -27.45 7.80 13.05
C ASP A 269 -27.11 6.67 14.00
N LYS A 270 -26.46 6.94 15.13
CA LYS A 270 -26.12 5.91 16.13
C LYS A 270 -27.37 5.23 16.70
N GLU A 271 -27.32 3.91 16.85
CA GLU A 271 -28.40 3.05 17.32
C GLU A 271 -27.97 2.22 18.55
N GLU A 272 -28.93 1.57 19.21
CA GLU A 272 -28.63 0.64 20.29
C GLU A 272 -27.85 -0.58 19.77
N GLY A 273 -26.75 -0.92 20.45
CA GLY A 273 -25.83 -2.00 20.03
C GLY A 273 -24.60 -1.53 19.26
N ASP A 274 -24.57 -0.26 18.81
CA ASP A 274 -23.36 0.33 18.25
C ASP A 274 -22.31 0.61 19.33
N SER A 275 -21.05 0.36 19.00
CA SER A 275 -19.93 0.55 19.93
C SER A 275 -19.39 1.98 19.88
N ASP A 276 -19.19 2.60 21.03
CA ASP A 276 -18.57 3.93 21.13
C ASP A 276 -17.10 3.92 20.75
N GLY A 277 -16.67 4.94 20.00
CA GLY A 277 -15.27 5.22 19.73
C GLY A 277 -14.60 6.04 20.85
N PRO A 278 -13.42 6.63 20.57
CA PRO A 278 -12.72 6.62 19.30
C PRO A 278 -12.14 5.25 18.94
N PHE A 279 -11.83 5.05 17.66
CA PHE A 279 -11.15 3.86 17.16
C PHE A 279 -9.86 4.26 16.47
N THR A 280 -8.86 3.39 16.58
CA THR A 280 -7.73 3.40 15.66
C THR A 280 -8.16 2.72 14.36
N VAL A 281 -7.72 3.24 13.20
CA VAL A 281 -8.05 2.67 11.87
C VAL A 281 -6.80 2.33 11.06
N ALA A 282 -5.62 2.61 11.60
CA ALA A 282 -4.33 2.09 11.13
C ALA A 282 -3.34 2.03 12.29
N VAL A 283 -2.55 0.96 12.36
CA VAL A 283 -1.50 0.75 13.38
C VAL A 283 -0.19 0.36 12.71
N ASP A 284 0.92 0.75 13.30
CA ASP A 284 2.24 0.14 13.09
C ASP A 284 2.55 -0.77 14.28
N ILE A 285 3.07 -1.96 14.03
CA ILE A 285 3.41 -2.94 15.06
C ILE A 285 4.88 -3.33 14.89
N GLN A 286 5.69 -3.03 15.90
CA GLN A 286 7.10 -3.37 15.93
C GLN A 286 7.34 -4.41 17.02
N LYS A 287 7.89 -5.56 16.63
CA LYS A 287 8.27 -6.61 17.58
C LYS A 287 9.72 -6.43 18.02
N TYR A 288 9.97 -6.59 19.32
CA TYR A 288 11.30 -6.62 19.91
C TYR A 288 11.71 -8.07 20.21
N GLU A 289 13.01 -8.35 20.04
CA GLU A 289 13.64 -9.61 20.49
C GLU A 289 13.95 -9.59 21.99
#